data_AF-A0A8T2D890-F1
#
_entry.id   AF-A0A8T2D890-F1
#
_cell.length_a   1.000
_cell.length_b   1.000
_cell.length_c   1.000
_cell.angle_alpha   90.00
_cell.angle_beta   90.00
_cell.angle_gamma   90.00
#
_symmetry.space_group_name_H-M   'P 1'
#
loop_
_entity.id
_entity.type
_entity.pdbx_description
1 polymer ?
#
loop_
_entity_poly.entity_id
_entity_poly.type
_entity_poly.pdbx_seq_one_letter_code
_entity_poly.pdbx_strand_id
1 'polypeptide(L)'
;MSRNMEVNAGSSGEIPSPIRNRFQKSGSQAVYEVTETKKSCVTRVDMPGCPESDLTYWVDANNVHFFADEPAMPEYENAGRKYGGSMIFNPEAYDVKKTKVKLINGVLWITVPKIPGKNASINVKERILHY
;
A
#
# COMPACT_ATOMS: atom_id res chain seq x y z
N MET A 1 15.95 -49.86 -20.70
CA MET A 1 16.08 -48.62 -21.50
C MET A 1 15.59 -47.47 -20.64
N SER A 2 16.53 -46.71 -20.08
CA SER A 2 16.26 -45.60 -19.17
C SER A 2 15.81 -44.38 -19.97
N ARG A 3 14.62 -43.84 -19.67
CA ARG A 3 14.17 -42.55 -20.19
C ARG A 3 14.69 -41.47 -19.26
N ASN A 4 15.63 -40.67 -19.77
CA ASN A 4 16.07 -39.44 -19.13
C ASN A 4 14.89 -38.45 -19.11
N MET A 5 14.38 -38.12 -17.93
CA MET A 5 13.52 -36.95 -17.74
C MET A 5 14.44 -35.76 -17.50
N GLU A 6 14.56 -34.92 -18.53
CA GLU A 6 15.19 -33.62 -18.43
C GLU A 6 14.18 -32.68 -17.74
N VAL A 7 14.42 -32.41 -16.45
CA VAL A 7 13.66 -31.42 -15.68
C VAL A 7 14.10 -30.04 -16.14
N ASN A 8 13.29 -29.43 -17.00
CA ASN A 8 13.52 -28.08 -17.47
C ASN A 8 13.20 -27.09 -16.34
N ALA A 9 14.26 -26.63 -15.67
CA ALA A 9 14.22 -25.56 -14.70
C ALA A 9 14.13 -24.22 -15.45
N GLY A 10 13.01 -23.50 -15.29
CA GLY A 10 12.92 -22.12 -15.73
C GLY A 10 11.54 -21.71 -16.22
N SER A 11 10.64 -21.40 -15.29
CA SER A 11 9.70 -20.31 -15.54
C SER A 11 9.65 -19.48 -14.27
N SER A 12 10.48 -18.44 -14.28
CA SER A 12 10.43 -17.34 -13.33
C SER A 12 8.99 -16.90 -13.17
N GLY A 13 8.44 -17.03 -11.95
CA GLY A 13 7.13 -16.50 -11.62
C GLY A 13 7.08 -15.02 -11.98
N GLU A 14 6.44 -14.71 -13.10
CA GLU A 14 6.10 -13.36 -13.46
C GLU A 14 5.17 -12.84 -12.37
N ILE A 15 5.67 -11.89 -11.57
CA ILE A 15 4.81 -11.08 -10.71
C ILE A 15 3.78 -10.45 -11.66
N PRO A 16 2.46 -10.69 -11.51
CA PRO A 16 1.49 -10.09 -12.39
C PRO A 16 1.67 -8.58 -12.30
N SER A 17 2.09 -7.96 -13.41
CA SER A 17 2.12 -6.51 -13.50
C SER A 17 0.70 -6.02 -13.17
N PRO A 18 0.52 -5.00 -12.32
CA PRO A 18 -0.81 -4.51 -11.98
C PRO A 18 -1.58 -4.25 -13.28
N ILE A 19 -2.80 -4.78 -13.38
CA ILE A 19 -3.65 -4.68 -14.58
C ILE A 19 -3.79 -3.20 -14.91
N ARG A 20 -3.10 -2.74 -15.95
CA ARG A 20 -3.14 -1.34 -16.37
C ARG A 20 -4.50 -1.06 -17.00
N ASN A 21 -5.24 -0.10 -16.43
CA ASN A 21 -6.48 0.36 -17.02
C ASN A 21 -6.19 1.10 -18.34
N ARG A 22 -6.53 0.47 -19.47
CA ARG A 22 -6.31 1.00 -20.83
C ARG A 22 -7.02 2.34 -21.13
N PHE A 23 -7.98 2.76 -20.31
CA PHE A 23 -8.67 4.05 -20.46
C PHE A 23 -8.09 5.14 -19.56
N GLN A 24 -7.24 4.78 -18.60
CA GLN A 24 -6.62 5.71 -17.69
C GLN A 24 -5.46 6.44 -18.38
N LYS A 25 -5.70 7.69 -18.78
CA LYS A 25 -4.71 8.53 -19.48
C LYS A 25 -3.70 9.20 -18.52
N SER A 26 -4.05 9.35 -17.25
CA SER A 26 -3.21 9.98 -16.22
C SER A 26 -3.59 9.52 -14.81
N GLY A 27 -2.79 9.84 -13.79
CA GLY A 27 -2.99 9.44 -12.39
C GLY A 27 -2.31 8.12 -12.01
N SER A 28 -2.42 7.72 -10.74
CA SER A 28 -1.79 6.51 -10.20
C SER A 28 -2.26 5.26 -10.91
N GLN A 29 -1.32 4.46 -11.42
CA GLN A 29 -1.58 3.18 -12.10
C GLN A 29 -1.62 1.99 -11.12
N ALA A 30 -1.36 2.26 -9.83
CA ALA A 30 -1.30 1.25 -8.77
C ALA A 30 -2.30 1.59 -7.67
N VAL A 31 -2.67 0.57 -6.89
CA VAL A 31 -3.60 0.68 -5.75
C VAL A 31 -3.05 1.56 -4.62
N TYR A 32 -1.74 1.85 -4.66
CA TYR A 32 -1.11 2.83 -3.80
C TYR A 32 0.01 3.56 -4.55
N GLU A 33 0.36 4.74 -4.07
CA GLU A 33 1.47 5.56 -4.56
C GLU A 33 2.24 6.12 -3.37
N VAL A 34 3.57 6.19 -3.51
CA VAL A 34 4.45 6.80 -2.51
C VAL A 34 5.18 7.96 -3.17
N THR A 35 4.94 9.16 -2.66
CA THR A 35 5.55 10.40 -3.14
C THR A 35 6.50 10.95 -2.09
N GLU A 36 7.75 11.14 -2.49
CA GLU A 36 8.75 11.80 -1.66
C GLU A 36 8.67 13.31 -1.82
N THR A 37 8.63 14.04 -0.71
CA THR A 37 8.73 15.52 -0.74
C THR A 37 9.99 15.98 0.00
N LYS A 38 10.26 17.29 -0.05
CA LYS A 38 11.36 17.88 0.72
C LYS A 38 11.20 17.69 2.22
N LYS A 39 9.96 17.58 2.73
CA LYS A 39 9.66 17.61 4.17
C LYS A 39 9.02 16.34 4.71
N SER A 40 8.54 15.45 3.84
CA SER A 40 7.77 14.27 4.24
C SER A 40 7.69 13.22 3.14
N CYS A 41 7.48 11.98 3.54
CA CYS A 41 6.93 10.93 2.70
C CYS A 41 5.40 11.03 2.72
N VAL A 42 4.76 10.99 1.56
CA VAL A 42 3.30 10.94 1.42
C VAL A 42 2.92 9.65 0.72
N THR A 43 2.01 8.89 1.33
CA THR A 43 1.46 7.69 0.73
C THR A 43 -0.03 7.85 0.51
N ARG A 44 -0.45 7.54 -0.71
CA ARG A 44 -1.83 7.53 -1.16
C ARG A 44 -2.24 6.09 -1.37
N VAL A 45 -3.35 5.64 -0.79
CA VAL A 45 -3.90 4.30 -0.99
C VAL A 45 -5.36 4.43 -1.43
N ASP A 46 -5.72 3.75 -2.50
CA ASP A 46 -7.10 3.68 -2.97
C ASP A 46 -7.90 2.68 -2.13
N MET A 47 -8.88 3.20 -1.37
CA MET A 47 -9.78 2.45 -0.47
C MET A 47 -11.25 2.81 -0.77
N PRO A 48 -11.71 2.57 -2.01
CA PRO A 48 -13.06 2.97 -2.44
C PRO A 48 -14.14 2.31 -1.57
N GLY A 49 -15.15 3.09 -1.21
CA GLY A 49 -16.28 2.64 -0.41
C GLY A 49 -16.06 2.65 1.10
N CYS A 50 -14.81 2.81 1.58
CA CYS A 50 -14.53 2.93 3.00
C CYS A 50 -14.91 4.32 3.55
N PRO A 51 -15.76 4.40 4.59
CA PRO A 51 -16.03 5.65 5.29
C PRO A 51 -14.86 6.03 6.21
N GLU A 52 -14.68 7.33 6.48
CA GLU A 52 -13.64 7.81 7.39
C GLU A 52 -13.81 7.25 8.81
N SER A 53 -15.05 7.01 9.24
CA SER A 53 -15.38 6.44 10.56
C SER A 53 -14.77 5.06 10.81
N ASP A 54 -14.54 4.30 9.75
CA ASP A 54 -14.07 2.91 9.85
C ASP A 54 -12.55 2.81 9.75
N LEU A 55 -11.87 3.94 9.50
CA LEU A 55 -10.42 3.99 9.50
C LEU A 55 -9.88 3.77 10.91
N THR A 56 -9.15 2.66 11.06
CA THR A 56 -8.26 2.43 12.20
C THR A 56 -6.82 2.52 11.73
N TYR A 57 -5.99 3.27 12.45
CA TYR A 57 -4.55 3.28 12.21
C TYR A 57 -3.79 3.32 13.53
N TRP A 58 -2.58 2.77 13.53
CA TRP A 58 -1.69 2.85 14.69
C TRP A 58 -0.23 2.89 14.25
N VAL A 59 0.60 3.41 15.14
CA VAL A 59 2.04 3.44 14.97
C VAL A 59 2.64 2.44 15.95
N ASP A 60 3.42 1.49 15.43
CA ASP A 60 4.18 0.54 16.23
C ASP A 60 5.66 0.58 15.83
N ALA A 61 6.50 0.98 16.78
CA ALA A 61 7.91 1.32 16.55
C ALA A 61 8.11 2.27 15.35
N ASN A 62 8.55 1.74 14.22
CA ASN A 62 8.82 2.49 12.99
C ASN A 62 7.81 2.18 11.88
N ASN A 63 6.71 1.51 12.24
CA ASN A 63 5.70 1.06 11.32
C ASN A 63 4.43 1.91 11.48
N VAL A 64 3.79 2.22 10.35
CA VAL A 64 2.43 2.74 10.31
C VAL A 64 1.55 1.63 9.76
N HIS A 65 0.56 1.21 10.55
CA HIS A 65 -0.44 0.25 10.15
C HIS A 65 -1.78 0.94 9.96
N PHE A 66 -2.55 0.47 8.99
CA PHE A 66 -3.90 0.94 8.78
C PHE A 66 -4.83 -0.21 8.40
N PHE A 67 -6.10 -0.03 8.72
CA PHE A 67 -7.18 -0.91 8.35
C PHE A 67 -8.47 -0.09 8.17
N ALA A 68 -9.27 -0.43 7.17
CA ALA A 68 -10.68 0.00 7.11
C ALA A 68 -11.51 -1.02 6.33
N ASP A 69 -12.79 -1.05 6.66
CA ASP A 69 -13.78 -1.87 5.98
C ASP A 69 -14.63 -1.00 5.05
N GLU A 70 -14.90 -1.49 3.84
CA GLU A 70 -16.05 -1.06 3.06
C GLU A 70 -17.25 -1.87 3.56
N PRO A 71 -18.35 -1.22 3.98
CA PRO A 71 -19.51 -1.91 4.52
C PRO A 71 -20.18 -2.77 3.45
N ALA A 72 -20.80 -3.86 3.87
CA ALA A 72 -21.62 -4.69 3.00
C ALA A 72 -22.84 -3.90 2.48
N MET A 73 -23.20 -4.12 1.22
CA MET A 73 -24.43 -3.62 0.61
C MET A 73 -25.27 -4.82 0.15
N PRO A 74 -26.13 -5.37 1.03
CA PRO A 74 -26.93 -6.56 0.72
C PRO A 74 -27.85 -6.39 -0.50
N GLU A 75 -28.31 -5.17 -0.77
CA GLU A 75 -29.16 -4.87 -1.94
C GLU A 75 -28.48 -5.15 -3.28
N TYR A 76 -27.14 -5.18 -3.31
CA TYR A 76 -26.33 -5.49 -4.48
C TYR A 76 -25.52 -6.77 -4.33
N GLU A 77 -25.86 -7.63 -3.36
CA GLU A 77 -25.09 -8.84 -3.03
C GLU A 77 -23.59 -8.56 -2.78
N ASN A 78 -23.25 -7.35 -2.33
CA ASN A 78 -21.87 -6.95 -2.07
C ASN A 78 -21.54 -7.18 -0.58
N ALA A 79 -20.60 -8.09 -0.30
CA ALA A 79 -20.16 -8.42 1.05
C ALA A 79 -19.24 -7.36 1.69
N GLY A 80 -18.86 -6.31 0.95
CA GLY A 80 -17.86 -5.33 1.35
C GLY A 80 -16.43 -5.80 1.07
N ARG A 81 -15.47 -4.89 1.24
CA ARG A 81 -14.03 -5.15 1.06
C ARG A 81 -13.28 -4.75 2.32
N LYS A 82 -12.23 -5.50 2.65
CA LYS A 82 -11.33 -5.20 3.75
C LYS A 82 -10.02 -4.67 3.18
N TYR A 83 -9.59 -3.51 3.66
CA TYR A 83 -8.34 -2.88 3.26
C TYR A 83 -7.43 -2.82 4.45
N GLY A 84 -6.19 -3.27 4.30
CA GLY A 84 -5.20 -3.19 5.35
C GLY A 84 -3.80 -3.17 4.77
N GLY A 85 -2.89 -2.52 5.50
CA GLY A 85 -1.52 -2.39 5.07
C GLY A 85 -0.59 -1.96 6.20
N SER A 86 0.69 -2.18 5.97
CA SER A 86 1.76 -1.79 6.90
C SER A 86 2.87 -1.13 6.11
N MET A 87 3.37 -0.01 6.62
CA MET A 87 4.46 0.75 6.04
C MET A 87 5.61 0.84 7.02
N ILE A 88 6.82 0.47 6.58
CA ILE A 88 8.02 0.50 7.42
C ILE A 88 8.86 1.71 7.02
N PHE A 89 9.18 2.57 7.99
CA PHE A 89 10.00 3.75 7.77
C PHE A 89 11.40 3.58 8.36
N ASN A 90 12.39 4.22 7.73
CA ASN A 90 13.72 4.35 8.33
C ASN A 90 13.65 5.35 9.50
N PRO A 91 13.89 4.93 10.75
CA PRO A 91 13.82 5.82 11.93
C PRO A 91 14.86 6.94 11.93
N GLU A 92 15.96 6.80 11.18
CA GLU A 92 16.98 7.85 11.08
C GLU A 92 16.57 8.99 10.15
N ALA A 93 15.52 8.78 9.35
CA ALA A 93 15.09 9.69 8.30
C ALA A 93 13.69 10.27 8.54
N TYR A 94 12.84 9.54 9.24
CA TYR A 94 11.41 9.84 9.38
C TYR A 94 10.97 9.87 10.84
N ASP A 95 10.16 10.88 11.17
CA ASP A 95 9.52 11.01 12.48
C ASP A 95 8.12 10.37 12.44
N VAL A 96 8.08 9.04 12.57
CA VAL A 96 6.86 8.22 12.48
C VAL A 96 5.84 8.59 13.56
N LYS A 97 6.29 9.10 14.70
CA LYS A 97 5.40 9.55 15.79
C LYS A 97 4.56 10.77 15.41
N LYS A 98 5.01 11.55 14.42
CA LYS A 98 4.28 12.71 13.88
C LYS A 98 3.47 12.38 12.62
N THR A 99 3.16 11.10 12.40
CA THR A 99 2.33 10.66 11.28
C THR A 99 0.97 11.34 11.32
N LYS A 100 0.52 11.81 10.15
CA LYS A 100 -0.84 12.31 9.94
C LYS A 100 -1.54 11.39 8.94
N VAL A 101 -2.74 10.95 9.30
CA VAL A 101 -3.56 10.06 8.47
C VAL A 101 -4.91 10.72 8.21
N LYS A 102 -5.41 10.63 6.97
CA LYS A 102 -6.75 11.07 6.59
C LYS A 102 -7.33 10.13 5.54
N LEU A 103 -8.59 9.69 5.70
CA LEU A 103 -9.33 8.96 4.67
C LEU A 103 -10.41 9.89 4.12
N ILE A 104 -10.31 10.28 2.85
CA ILE A 104 -11.24 11.23 2.23
C ILE A 104 -11.69 10.65 0.90
N ASN A 105 -13.01 10.53 0.72
CA ASN A 105 -13.63 10.04 -0.52
C ASN A 105 -13.06 8.70 -1.01
N GLY A 106 -12.83 7.76 -0.09
CA GLY A 106 -12.26 6.45 -0.42
C GLY A 106 -10.78 6.49 -0.81
N VAL A 107 -10.03 7.53 -0.42
CA VAL A 107 -8.58 7.60 -0.61
C VAL A 107 -7.91 7.91 0.72
N LEU A 108 -7.03 7.00 1.16
CA LEU A 108 -6.23 7.15 2.36
C LEU A 108 -4.95 7.93 2.05
N TRP A 109 -4.67 8.94 2.86
CA TRP A 109 -3.48 9.76 2.82
C TRP A 109 -2.71 9.59 4.12
N ILE A 110 -1.50 9.05 4.03
CA ILE A 110 -0.56 8.93 5.15
C ILE A 110 0.60 9.88 4.89
N THR A 111 0.86 10.80 5.80
CA THR A 111 2.00 11.74 5.71
C THR A 111 2.93 11.51 6.90
N VAL A 112 4.18 11.13 6.61
CA VAL A 112 5.22 10.94 7.62
C VAL A 112 6.32 11.99 7.43
N PRO A 113 6.52 12.90 8.40
CA PRO A 113 7.55 13.94 8.30
C PRO A 113 8.97 13.37 8.25
N LYS A 114 9.84 14.06 7.50
CA LYS A 114 11.28 13.84 7.53
C LYS A 114 11.91 14.51 8.75
N ILE A 115 12.97 13.91 9.27
CA ILE A 115 13.84 14.53 10.27
C ILE A 115 14.71 15.58 9.54
N PRO A 116 14.74 16.85 10.00
CA PRO A 116 15.56 17.89 9.36
C PRO A 116 17.04 17.50 9.27
N GLY A 117 17.68 17.84 8.14
CA GLY A 117 19.10 17.56 7.91
C GLY A 117 19.43 16.12 7.50
N LYS A 118 18.42 15.25 7.34
CA LYS A 118 18.59 13.88 6.87
C LYS A 118 18.05 13.74 5.45
N ASN A 119 18.92 13.31 4.53
CA ASN A 119 18.51 12.92 3.18
C ASN A 119 18.17 11.43 3.21
N ALA A 120 16.95 11.08 2.80
CA ALA A 120 16.55 9.70 2.65
C ALA A 120 15.75 9.51 1.37
N SER A 121 16.01 8.39 0.72
CA SER A 121 15.18 7.78 -0.32
C SER A 121 14.40 6.63 0.30
N ILE A 122 13.12 6.51 -0.03
CA ILE A 122 12.30 5.39 0.41
C ILE A 122 12.65 4.17 -0.44
N ASN A 123 12.95 3.05 0.21
CA ASN A 123 12.91 1.74 -0.44
C ASN A 123 11.55 1.12 -0.15
N VAL A 124 10.64 1.21 -1.12
CA VAL A 124 9.35 0.52 -1.02
C VAL A 124 9.60 -0.96 -1.28
N LYS A 125 9.42 -1.81 -0.26
CA LYS A 125 9.42 -3.26 -0.42
C LYS A 125 7.97 -3.73 -0.35
N GLU A 126 7.40 -4.05 -1.50
CA GLU A 126 6.10 -4.72 -1.56
C GLU A 126 6.26 -6.15 -1.03
N ARG A 127 5.45 -6.50 -0.03
CA ARG A 127 5.25 -7.88 0.40
C ARG A 127 3.76 -8.17 0.32
N ILE A 128 3.38 -9.00 -0.64
CA ILE A 128 2.03 -9.56 -0.70
C ILE A 128 1.99 -10.71 0.30
N LEU A 129 1.17 -10.57 1.35
CA LEU A 129 0.87 -11.66 2.26
C LEU A 129 -0.27 -12.47 1.64
N HIS A 130 -0.01 -13.75 1.36
CA HIS A 130 -1.04 -14.71 1.01
C HIS A 130 -1.66 -15.24 2.31
N TYR A 131 -2.96 -15.04 2.47
CA TYR A 131 -3.76 -15.61 3.57
C TYR A 131 -4.60 -16.76 3.03
#